data_AF-A0A8T7JXU6-F1
#
_entry.id   AF-A0A8T7JXU6-F1
#
_cell.length_a   1.000
_cell.length_b   1.000
_cell.length_c   1.000
_cell.angle_alpha   90.00
_cell.angle_beta   90.00
_cell.angle_gamma   90.00
#
_symmetry.space_group_name_H-M   'P 1'
#
loop_
_entity.id
_entity.type
_entity.pdbx_description
1 polymer ?
#
loop_
_entity_poly.entity_id
_entity_poly.type
_entity_poly.pdbx_seq_one_letter_code
_entity_poly.pdbx_strand_id
1 'polypeptide(L)'
;MKRYLLFASIGLLLLALAFGINAVLAAPTTVPTTQASVIHPDFPLLDANGVNVLESNAAISAMQTCGQCHDTEFIESHAFHSDLGLSDYYPASNTFDTSYGLFGSWDPLTYRFLSTTDDERLDLSTAEWLMLNGNRIVGGGPAETSRTGED
;
A
#
# COMPACT_ATOMS: atom_id res chain seq x y z
N MET A 1 52.22 40.68 -12.14
CA MET A 1 51.48 39.43 -12.45
C MET A 1 50.55 38.99 -11.31
N LYS A 2 51.02 38.81 -10.06
CA LYS A 2 50.17 38.42 -8.90
C LYS A 2 48.95 39.32 -8.62
N ARG A 3 49.08 40.65 -8.77
CA ARG A 3 47.97 41.60 -8.57
C ARG A 3 46.85 41.44 -9.60
N TYR A 4 47.18 41.24 -10.87
CA TYR A 4 46.21 41.02 -11.94
C TYR A 4 45.50 39.67 -11.80
N LEU A 5 46.21 38.63 -11.33
CA LEU A 5 45.61 37.35 -10.98
C LEU A 5 44.61 37.48 -9.83
N LEU A 6 44.93 38.26 -8.79
CA LEU A 6 44.03 38.49 -7.65
C LEU A 6 42.73 39.17 -8.08
N PHE A 7 42.82 40.23 -8.89
CA PHE A 7 41.65 40.93 -9.43
C PHE A 7 40.82 40.04 -10.36
N ALA A 8 41.46 39.20 -11.17
CA ALA A 8 40.76 38.24 -12.02
C ALA A 8 39.98 37.20 -11.19
N SER A 9 40.59 36.64 -10.13
CA SER A 9 39.91 35.68 -9.25
C SER A 9 38.74 36.29 -8.46
N ILE A 10 38.88 37.53 -7.98
CA ILE A 10 37.78 38.24 -7.30
C ILE A 10 36.63 38.52 -8.28
N GLY A 11 36.96 38.97 -9.50
CA GLY A 11 35.97 39.16 -10.55
C GLY A 11 35.21 37.87 -10.89
N LEU A 12 35.93 36.75 -10.98
CA LEU A 12 35.32 35.44 -11.28
C LEU A 12 34.42 34.94 -10.14
N LEU A 13 34.83 35.15 -8.89
CA LEU A 13 34.04 34.80 -7.71
C LEU A 13 32.74 35.62 -7.65
N LEU A 14 32.83 36.93 -7.89
CA LEU A 14 31.66 37.82 -7.91
C LEU A 14 30.70 37.46 -9.05
N LEU A 15 31.24 37.08 -10.22
CA LEU A 15 30.44 36.64 -11.35
C LEU A 15 29.71 35.32 -11.06
N ALA A 16 30.39 34.36 -10.44
CA ALA A 16 29.80 33.08 -10.03
C ALA A 16 28.71 33.28 -8.97
N LEU A 17 28.93 34.18 -8.01
CA LEU A 17 27.96 34.50 -6.98
C LEU A 17 26.72 35.20 -7.57
N ALA A 18 26.92 36.15 -8.49
CA ALA A 18 25.82 36.81 -9.19
C ALA A 18 25.00 35.82 -10.03
N PHE A 19 25.65 34.89 -10.73
CA PHE A 19 24.95 33.83 -11.47
C PHE A 19 24.19 32.88 -10.55
N GLY A 20 24.80 32.46 -9.42
CA GLY A 20 24.17 31.58 -8.44
C GLY A 20 22.91 32.19 -7.79
N ILE A 21 22.97 33.48 -7.42
CA ILE A 21 21.82 34.19 -6.84
C ILE A 21 20.69 34.32 -7.86
N ASN A 22 21.00 34.66 -9.12
CA ASN A 22 19.97 34.75 -10.16
C ASN A 22 19.34 33.38 -10.44
N ALA A 23 20.10 32.29 -10.41
CA ALA A 23 19.56 30.94 -10.61
C ALA A 23 18.61 30.51 -9.46
N VAL A 24 18.94 30.86 -8.21
CA VAL A 24 18.06 30.59 -7.06
C VAL A 24 16.79 31.44 -7.10
N LEU A 25 16.90 32.71 -7.47
CA LEU A 25 15.75 33.62 -7.58
C LEU A 25 14.87 33.34 -8.80
N ALA A 26 15.44 32.74 -9.85
CA ALA A 26 14.71 32.29 -11.05
C ALA A 26 14.20 30.85 -10.93
N ALA A 27 14.36 30.20 -9.77
CA ALA A 27 13.75 28.91 -9.53
C ALA A 27 12.23 29.06 -9.79
N PRO A 28 11.66 28.27 -10.71
CA PRO A 28 10.26 28.37 -11.02
C PRO A 28 9.47 28.09 -9.74
N THR A 29 8.57 29.00 -9.39
CA THR A 29 7.61 28.77 -8.32
C THR A 29 6.88 27.48 -8.65
N THR A 30 6.89 26.52 -7.73
CA THR A 30 6.07 25.31 -7.86
C THR A 30 4.63 25.77 -8.05
N VAL A 31 4.13 25.64 -9.28
CA VAL A 31 2.73 25.95 -9.58
C VAL A 31 1.92 24.95 -8.75
N PRO A 32 1.03 25.41 -7.85
CA PRO A 32 0.17 24.49 -7.12
C PRO A 32 -0.56 23.64 -8.14
N THR A 33 -0.44 22.32 -8.03
CA THR A 33 -1.16 21.39 -8.89
C THR A 33 -2.63 21.74 -8.76
N THR A 34 -3.25 22.23 -9.83
CA THR A 34 -4.68 22.52 -9.83
C THR A 34 -5.40 21.20 -9.70
N GLN A 35 -6.05 20.99 -8.56
CA GLN A 35 -6.86 19.82 -8.30
C GLN A 35 -7.86 19.63 -9.45
N ALA A 36 -7.76 18.49 -10.12
CA ALA A 36 -8.51 18.23 -11.35
C ALA A 36 -10.03 18.17 -11.10
N SER A 37 -10.44 17.81 -9.88
CA SER A 37 -11.85 17.63 -9.53
C SER A 37 -12.15 18.04 -8.09
N VAL A 38 -13.27 18.72 -7.91
CA VAL A 38 -13.83 19.03 -6.57
C VAL A 38 -14.31 17.75 -5.86
N ILE A 39 -14.68 16.70 -6.62
CA ILE A 39 -15.23 15.44 -6.09
C ILE A 39 -14.18 14.32 -6.01
N HIS A 40 -13.13 14.38 -6.83
CA HIS A 40 -11.99 13.45 -6.77
C HIS A 40 -10.74 14.25 -6.38
N PRO A 41 -10.56 14.50 -5.07
CA PRO A 41 -9.36 15.18 -4.62
C PRO A 41 -8.12 14.35 -4.88
N ASP A 42 -7.00 15.03 -5.07
CA ASP A 42 -5.71 14.35 -4.99
C ASP A 42 -5.51 13.94 -3.53
N PHE A 43 -5.18 12.68 -3.30
CA PHE A 43 -4.84 12.16 -1.98
C PHE A 43 -3.54 11.35 -2.08
N PRO A 44 -2.72 11.35 -1.03
CA PRO A 44 -1.46 10.64 -1.05
C PRO A 44 -1.69 9.13 -1.00
N LEU A 45 -0.91 8.37 -1.78
CA LEU A 45 -0.80 6.93 -1.61
C LEU A 45 0.26 6.67 -0.53
N LEU A 46 -0.17 6.07 0.58
CA LEU A 46 0.64 5.87 1.77
C LEU A 46 0.94 4.39 1.99
N ASP A 47 2.12 4.09 2.50
CA ASP A 47 2.48 2.77 3.00
C ASP A 47 1.94 2.53 4.42
N ALA A 48 2.24 1.36 4.99
CA ALA A 48 1.80 0.98 6.34
C ALA A 48 2.30 1.90 7.46
N ASN A 49 3.40 2.64 7.24
CA ASN A 49 3.95 3.60 8.19
C ASN A 49 3.41 5.03 7.96
N GLY A 50 2.49 5.20 7.01
CA GLY A 50 1.96 6.51 6.64
C GLY A 50 2.90 7.35 5.79
N VAL A 51 3.94 6.74 5.19
CA VAL A 51 4.90 7.44 4.31
C VAL A 51 4.41 7.34 2.87
N ASN A 52 4.61 8.38 2.06
CA ASN A 52 4.26 8.34 0.66
C ASN A 52 5.03 7.23 -0.07
N VAL A 53 4.34 6.38 -0.82
CA VAL A 53 4.95 5.21 -1.49
C VAL A 53 6.00 5.58 -2.54
N LEU A 54 5.94 6.80 -3.10
CA LEU A 54 6.99 7.30 -4.00
C LEU A 54 8.29 7.64 -3.26
N GLU A 55 8.23 7.82 -1.94
CA GLU A 55 9.38 8.06 -1.08
C GLU A 55 9.89 6.76 -0.45
N SER A 56 8.99 5.93 0.08
CA SER A 56 9.38 4.70 0.77
C SER A 56 9.64 3.52 -0.16
N ASN A 57 9.09 3.55 -1.37
CA ASN A 57 9.09 2.43 -2.32
C ASN A 57 8.46 1.14 -1.74
N ALA A 58 7.63 1.28 -0.69
CA ALA A 58 6.88 0.20 -0.08
C ALA A 58 5.51 0.01 -0.75
N ALA A 59 4.81 -1.07 -0.39
CA ALA A 59 3.45 -1.32 -0.86
C ALA A 59 2.47 -0.30 -0.29
N ILE A 60 1.41 -0.02 -1.05
CA ILE A 60 0.31 0.85 -0.60
C ILE A 60 -0.44 0.15 0.54
N SER A 61 -0.67 0.86 1.64
CA SER A 61 -1.62 0.46 2.68
C SER A 61 -2.97 1.10 2.43
N ALA A 62 -3.98 0.28 2.17
CA ALA A 62 -5.37 0.74 2.07
C ALA A 62 -5.84 1.40 3.38
N MET A 63 -5.43 0.86 4.53
CA MET A 63 -5.77 1.39 5.85
C MET A 63 -5.26 2.82 6.05
N GLN A 64 -4.01 3.11 5.67
CA GLN A 64 -3.43 4.45 5.81
C GLN A 64 -3.89 5.42 4.71
N THR A 65 -3.96 4.95 3.46
CA THR A 65 -4.34 5.75 2.29
C THR A 65 -5.80 6.18 2.36
N CYS A 66 -6.72 5.24 2.56
CA CYS A 66 -8.15 5.55 2.67
C CYS A 66 -8.49 6.17 4.04
N GLY A 67 -7.67 5.88 5.05
CA GLY A 67 -7.77 6.44 6.40
C GLY A 67 -7.67 7.96 6.47
N GLN A 68 -7.15 8.60 5.41
CA GLN A 68 -7.11 10.06 5.33
C GLN A 68 -8.50 10.70 5.27
N CYS A 69 -9.52 9.95 4.83
CA CYS A 69 -10.88 10.45 4.64
C CYS A 69 -11.96 9.54 5.26
N HIS A 70 -11.65 8.28 5.52
CA HIS A 70 -12.59 7.28 6.04
C HIS A 70 -12.10 6.69 7.35
N ASP A 71 -13.02 6.29 8.21
CA ASP A 71 -12.70 5.46 9.38
C ASP A 71 -12.46 4.02 8.90
N THR A 72 -11.21 3.73 8.54
CA THR A 72 -10.83 2.45 7.96
C THR A 72 -10.86 1.33 8.99
N GLU A 73 -10.62 1.61 10.27
CA GLU A 73 -10.74 0.64 11.36
C GLU A 73 -12.19 0.18 11.53
N PHE A 74 -13.13 1.13 11.55
CA PHE A 74 -14.56 0.78 11.57
C PHE A 74 -14.97 0.01 10.32
N ILE A 75 -14.56 0.45 9.14
CA ILE A 75 -14.92 -0.22 7.87
C ILE A 75 -14.38 -1.65 7.84
N GLU A 76 -13.11 -1.85 8.19
CA GLU A 76 -12.46 -3.17 8.17
C GLU A 76 -13.16 -4.13 9.13
N SER A 77 -13.36 -3.71 10.39
CA SER A 77 -13.99 -4.54 11.43
C SER A 77 -15.49 -4.80 11.22
N HIS A 78 -16.14 -4.08 10.30
CA HIS A 78 -17.58 -4.21 10.03
C HIS A 78 -17.89 -4.62 8.58
N ALA A 79 -16.89 -4.95 7.77
CA ALA A 79 -17.08 -5.38 6.38
C ALA A 79 -16.65 -6.84 6.20
N PHE A 80 -17.61 -7.71 5.88
CA PHE A 80 -17.33 -9.11 5.53
C PHE A 80 -16.38 -9.27 4.34
N HIS A 81 -16.30 -8.26 3.45
CA HIS A 81 -15.36 -8.26 2.33
C HIS A 81 -13.90 -8.08 2.76
N SER A 82 -13.65 -7.52 3.94
CA SER A 82 -12.32 -7.40 4.53
C SER A 82 -11.95 -8.65 5.33
N ASP A 83 -12.92 -9.23 6.05
CA ASP A 83 -12.75 -10.48 6.79
C ASP A 83 -12.54 -11.70 5.87
N LEU A 84 -13.16 -11.68 4.68
CA LEU A 84 -13.10 -12.74 3.67
C LEU A 84 -13.60 -14.11 4.14
N GLY A 85 -14.29 -14.20 5.28
CA GLY A 85 -14.76 -15.45 5.87
C GLY A 85 -13.79 -16.07 6.88
N LEU A 86 -12.87 -15.29 7.45
CA LEU A 86 -11.99 -15.75 8.51
C LEU A 86 -12.75 -15.86 9.84
N SER A 87 -13.59 -14.87 10.17
CA SER A 87 -14.32 -14.80 11.44
C SER A 87 -15.33 -15.93 11.65
N ASP A 88 -15.86 -16.50 10.57
CA ASP A 88 -16.78 -17.62 10.55
C ASP A 88 -16.12 -18.92 10.08
N TYR A 89 -14.77 -18.94 9.98
CA TYR A 89 -14.02 -20.13 9.61
C TYR A 89 -14.19 -21.24 10.65
N TYR A 90 -14.47 -22.46 10.17
CA TYR A 90 -14.49 -23.66 10.99
C TYR A 90 -13.46 -24.68 10.47
N PRO A 91 -12.70 -25.33 11.38
CA PRO A 91 -11.56 -26.15 11.01
C PRO A 91 -11.92 -27.47 10.34
N ALA A 92 -13.18 -27.89 10.38
CA ALA A 92 -13.66 -29.13 9.77
C ALA A 92 -15.10 -28.98 9.26
N SER A 93 -15.34 -29.43 8.03
CA SER A 93 -16.65 -29.38 7.37
C SER A 93 -17.01 -30.76 6.81
N ASN A 94 -18.32 -31.05 6.73
CA ASN A 94 -18.83 -32.15 5.92
C ASN A 94 -19.25 -31.72 4.49
N THR A 95 -19.04 -30.44 4.16
CA THR A 95 -19.21 -29.87 2.81
C THR A 95 -17.85 -29.43 2.26
N PHE A 96 -17.82 -28.90 1.04
CA PHE A 96 -16.60 -28.34 0.46
C PHE A 96 -16.20 -26.98 1.05
N ASP A 97 -17.11 -26.33 1.77
CA ASP A 97 -16.90 -24.99 2.29
C ASP A 97 -16.65 -25.06 3.81
N THR A 98 -15.74 -24.21 4.28
CA THR A 98 -15.31 -24.09 5.68
C THR A 98 -15.55 -22.68 6.24
N SER A 99 -16.23 -21.82 5.48
CA SER A 99 -16.73 -20.49 5.85
C SER A 99 -17.80 -20.05 4.84
N TYR A 100 -18.37 -18.85 4.98
CA TYR A 100 -19.24 -18.23 3.98
C TYR A 100 -18.50 -17.29 3.02
N GLY A 101 -17.19 -17.08 3.21
CA GLY A 101 -16.39 -16.13 2.45
C GLY A 101 -15.45 -16.79 1.45
N LEU A 102 -14.69 -15.96 0.72
CA LEU A 102 -13.70 -16.45 -0.24
C LEU A 102 -12.62 -17.30 0.44
N PHE A 103 -12.27 -16.97 1.68
CA PHE A 103 -11.36 -17.74 2.51
C PHE A 103 -12.12 -18.86 3.19
N GLY A 104 -11.99 -20.09 2.68
CA GLY A 104 -12.64 -21.28 3.24
C GLY A 104 -13.69 -21.91 2.34
N SER A 105 -14.23 -21.18 1.36
CA SER A 105 -15.12 -21.75 0.33
C SER A 105 -14.34 -22.38 -0.83
N TRP A 106 -14.96 -23.36 -1.50
CA TRP A 106 -14.47 -23.89 -2.78
C TRP A 106 -14.65 -22.88 -3.92
N ASP A 107 -13.59 -22.65 -4.69
CA ASP A 107 -13.63 -21.71 -5.82
C ASP A 107 -13.92 -22.44 -7.15
N PRO A 108 -15.09 -22.22 -7.79
CA PRO A 108 -15.44 -22.84 -9.06
C PRO A 108 -14.59 -22.39 -10.25
N LEU A 109 -13.88 -21.26 -10.15
CA LEU A 109 -13.06 -20.73 -11.24
C LEU A 109 -11.69 -21.39 -11.27
N THR A 110 -11.11 -21.66 -10.10
CA THR A 110 -9.79 -22.28 -9.98
C THR A 110 -9.85 -23.77 -9.63
N TYR A 111 -11.03 -24.28 -9.26
CA TYR A 111 -11.25 -25.64 -8.75
C TYR A 111 -10.33 -25.97 -7.56
N ARG A 112 -10.09 -24.97 -6.70
CA ARG A 112 -9.26 -25.10 -5.50
C ARG A 112 -10.10 -24.83 -4.25
N PHE A 113 -9.70 -25.41 -3.12
CA PHE A 113 -10.25 -25.08 -1.81
C PHE A 113 -9.17 -25.00 -0.75
N LEU A 114 -9.48 -24.28 0.33
CA LEU A 114 -8.60 -24.18 1.49
C LEU A 114 -8.66 -25.48 2.30
N SER A 115 -7.52 -26.17 2.41
CA SER A 115 -7.51 -27.43 3.13
C SER A 115 -7.66 -27.28 4.64
N THR A 116 -8.34 -28.26 5.21
CA THR A 116 -8.49 -28.49 6.65
C THR A 116 -7.41 -29.44 7.18
N THR A 117 -7.29 -29.57 8.49
CA THR A 117 -6.33 -30.52 9.11
C THR A 117 -6.71 -31.98 8.88
N ASP A 118 -7.98 -32.26 8.58
CA ASP A 118 -8.51 -33.61 8.42
C ASP A 118 -8.46 -34.09 6.96
N ASP A 119 -8.08 -33.23 6.02
CA ASP A 119 -7.99 -33.59 4.60
C ASP A 119 -6.86 -34.60 4.36
N GLU A 120 -7.20 -35.71 3.69
CA GLU A 120 -6.23 -36.75 3.31
C GLU A 120 -5.12 -36.22 2.37
N ARG A 121 -5.42 -35.14 1.64
CA ARG A 121 -4.47 -34.49 0.72
C ARG A 121 -4.62 -32.98 0.80
N LEU A 122 -3.50 -32.31 1.07
CA LEU A 122 -3.38 -30.86 0.98
C LEU A 122 -3.67 -30.38 -0.46
N ASP A 123 -4.63 -29.48 -0.60
CA ASP A 123 -4.89 -28.69 -1.80
C ASP A 123 -4.27 -27.30 -1.67
N LEU A 124 -4.82 -26.44 -0.80
CA LEU A 124 -4.22 -25.15 -0.47
C LEU A 124 -4.00 -25.03 1.04
N SER A 125 -2.77 -24.74 1.44
CA SER A 125 -2.47 -24.10 2.73
C SER A 125 -2.95 -22.64 2.74
N THR A 126 -2.98 -22.01 3.93
CA THR A 126 -3.26 -20.55 4.02
C THR A 126 -2.28 -19.75 3.17
N ALA A 127 -0.99 -20.09 3.20
CA ALA A 127 0.03 -19.39 2.43
C ALA A 127 -0.22 -19.52 0.92
N GLU A 128 -0.54 -20.71 0.43
CA GLU A 128 -0.86 -20.92 -0.99
C GLU A 128 -2.15 -20.22 -1.40
N TRP A 129 -3.16 -20.19 -0.53
CA TRP A 129 -4.37 -19.42 -0.75
C TRP A 129 -4.07 -17.92 -0.87
N LEU A 130 -3.20 -17.38 -0.01
CA LEU A 130 -2.75 -15.98 -0.08
C LEU A 130 -1.95 -15.69 -1.35
N MET A 131 -1.08 -16.60 -1.77
CA MET A 131 -0.36 -16.46 -3.02
C MET A 131 -1.29 -16.48 -4.25
N LEU A 132 -2.35 -17.29 -4.20
CA LEU A 132 -3.32 -17.42 -5.29
C LEU A 132 -4.26 -16.21 -5.37
N ASN A 133 -4.71 -15.70 -4.22
CA ASN A 133 -5.73 -14.64 -4.12
C ASN A 133 -5.17 -13.25 -3.82
N GLY A 134 -3.88 -13.12 -3.50
CA GLY A 134 -3.25 -11.89 -3.04
C GLY A 134 -3.41 -10.70 -3.98
N ASN A 135 -3.56 -10.93 -5.28
CA ASN A 135 -3.80 -9.88 -6.26
C ASN A 135 -5.25 -9.38 -6.34
N ARG A 136 -6.19 -10.06 -5.65
CA ARG A 136 -7.64 -9.75 -5.64
C ARG A 136 -8.11 -9.20 -4.29
N ILE A 137 -7.26 -9.23 -3.27
CA ILE A 137 -7.57 -8.81 -1.91
C ILE A 137 -6.69 -7.60 -1.56
N VAL A 138 -7.23 -6.68 -0.75
CA VAL A 138 -6.58 -5.40 -0.42
C VAL A 138 -6.00 -5.37 1.00
N GLY A 139 -5.92 -6.54 1.64
CA GLY A 139 -5.58 -6.72 3.06
C GLY A 139 -6.78 -7.23 3.87
N GLY A 140 -6.63 -7.27 5.19
CA GLY A 140 -7.66 -7.71 6.14
C GLY A 140 -7.79 -9.24 6.25
N GLY A 141 -8.51 -9.68 7.27
CA GLY A 141 -8.83 -11.10 7.52
C GLY A 141 -7.58 -11.99 7.38
N PRO A 142 -7.58 -13.01 6.50
CA PRO A 142 -6.49 -13.98 6.40
C PRO A 142 -5.16 -13.41 5.89
N ALA A 143 -5.14 -12.16 5.39
CA ALA A 143 -3.92 -11.49 4.94
C ALA A 143 -3.12 -10.87 6.09
N GLU A 144 -3.78 -10.57 7.21
CA GLU A 144 -3.18 -9.91 8.38
C GLU A 144 -3.28 -10.79 9.64
N THR A 145 -4.27 -11.69 9.71
CA THR A 145 -4.55 -12.51 10.88
C THR A 145 -4.59 -13.99 10.50
N SER A 146 -3.93 -14.82 11.30
CA SER A 146 -3.95 -16.27 11.16
C SER A 146 -5.32 -16.88 11.47
N ARG A 147 -5.51 -18.16 11.09
CA ARG A 147 -6.73 -18.94 11.39
C ARG A 147 -7.07 -19.00 12.90
N THR A 148 -6.07 -18.79 13.76
CA THR A 148 -6.19 -18.84 15.22
C THR A 148 -6.34 -17.47 15.86
N GLY A 149 -6.38 -16.39 15.07
CA GLY A 149 -6.52 -15.02 15.58
C GLY A 149 -5.21 -14.36 16.02
N GLU A 150 -4.06 -14.93 15.66
CA GLU A 150 -2.74 -14.31 15.87
C GLU A 150 -2.37 -13.45 14.65
N ASP A 151 -1.84 -12.25 14.89
CA ASP A 151 -1.28 -11.33 13.87
C ASP A 151 0.17 -11.70 13.50
#